data_AF-A0A936U0Q4-F1
#
_entry.id   AF-A0A936U0Q4-F1
#
_cell.length_a   1.000
_cell.length_b   1.000
_cell.length_c   1.000
_cell.angle_alpha   90.00
_cell.angle_beta   90.00
_cell.angle_gamma   90.00
#
_symmetry.space_group_name_H-M   'P 1'
#
loop_
_entity.id
_entity.type
_entity.pdbx_description
1 polymer ?
#
loop_
_entity_poly.entity_id
_entity_poly.type
_entity_poly.pdbx_seq_one_letter_code
_entity_poly.pdbx_strand_id
1 'polypeptide(L)'
;MEVGHRSHGRNAVMIVLPSDHLVREEDELRISCSTAPRPPAPQNALVNIGLVPTRAETGYGYLEVGGALGSFGDRPFLRVSRFVEKPDAELAAQYVAGAKHLWNAACSCSPSRPCATRTASTSRAPGRP
;
A
#
# COMPACT_ATOMS: atom_id res chain seq x y z
N MET A 1 21.20 7.54 -12.76
CA MET A 1 20.86 8.81 -12.07
C MET A 1 20.25 8.42 -10.73
N GLU A 2 20.94 8.69 -9.63
CA GLU A 2 20.71 8.10 -8.31
C GLU A 2 19.86 9.05 -7.46
N VAL A 3 18.63 8.66 -7.14
CA VAL A 3 17.85 9.33 -6.08
C VAL A 3 17.91 8.44 -4.85
N GLY A 4 19.05 8.50 -4.16
CA GLY A 4 19.26 7.80 -2.89
C GLY A 4 19.01 8.74 -1.72
N HIS A 5 17.77 8.86 -1.25
CA HIS A 5 17.55 9.44 0.08
C HIS A 5 17.94 8.40 1.13
N ARG A 6 19.24 8.31 1.44
CA ARG A 6 19.77 7.39 2.46
C ARG A 6 19.45 7.92 3.86
N SER A 7 18.22 7.70 4.29
CA SER A 7 17.82 7.87 5.68
C SER A 7 18.30 6.66 6.48
N HIS A 8 19.02 6.85 7.58
CA HIS A 8 19.43 5.77 8.49
C HIS A 8 18.71 5.94 9.85
N GLY A 9 18.34 4.82 10.49
CA GLY A 9 17.70 4.82 11.82
C GLY A 9 16.16 4.76 11.79
N ARG A 10 15.50 5.04 12.92
CA ARG A 10 14.04 4.86 13.14
C ARG A 10 13.13 5.66 12.19
N ASN A 11 13.69 6.58 11.41
CA ASN A 11 12.97 7.45 10.47
C ASN A 11 13.25 7.10 9.00
N ALA A 12 13.95 5.99 8.70
CA ALA A 12 14.14 5.60 7.32
C ALA A 12 12.83 5.12 6.70
N VAL A 13 12.75 5.22 5.38
CA VAL A 13 11.58 4.85 4.60
C VAL A 13 11.97 3.66 3.74
N MET A 14 11.20 2.57 3.86
CA MET A 14 11.34 1.39 3.01
C MET A 14 10.28 1.45 1.91
N ILE A 15 10.72 1.37 0.66
CA ILE A 15 9.86 1.28 -0.51
C ILE A 15 10.01 -0.12 -1.10
N VAL A 16 8.90 -0.83 -1.28
CA VAL A 16 8.84 -2.14 -1.92
C VAL A 16 8.22 -1.95 -3.29
N LEU A 17 8.94 -2.38 -4.33
CA LEU A 17 8.48 -2.37 -5.72
C LEU A 17 8.61 -3.79 -6.30
N PRO A 18 7.57 -4.34 -6.93
CA PRO A 18 7.68 -5.58 -7.70
C PRO A 18 8.60 -5.37 -8.91
N SER A 19 9.46 -6.35 -9.20
CA SER A 19 10.45 -6.26 -10.28
C SER A 19 9.89 -6.60 -11.66
N ASP A 20 8.69 -7.18 -11.71
CA ASP A 20 8.02 -7.73 -12.89
C ASP A 20 6.89 -6.83 -13.43
N HIS A 21 6.68 -5.66 -12.82
CA HIS A 21 5.72 -4.68 -13.31
C HIS A 21 6.35 -3.79 -14.39
N LEU A 22 5.74 -3.76 -15.58
CA LEU A 22 6.06 -2.76 -16.61
C LEU A 22 5.43 -1.42 -16.23
N VAL A 23 6.27 -0.46 -15.84
CA VAL A 23 5.85 0.90 -15.52
C VAL A 23 6.15 1.79 -16.71
N ARG A 24 5.10 2.32 -17.36
CA ARG A 24 5.24 3.23 -18.51
C ARG A 24 5.58 4.66 -18.07
N GLU A 25 4.93 5.12 -17.00
CA GLU A 25 5.08 6.46 -16.45
C GLU A 25 6.07 6.43 -15.28
N GLU A 26 7.36 6.27 -15.57
CA GLU A 26 8.40 6.13 -14.53
C GLU A 26 8.50 7.36 -13.61
N ASP A 27 8.29 8.56 -14.17
CA ASP A 27 8.34 9.80 -13.39
C ASP A 27 7.17 9.91 -12.41
N GLU A 28 5.97 9.47 -12.80
CA GLU A 28 4.82 9.42 -11.91
C GLU A 28 5.03 8.45 -10.75
N LEU A 29 5.65 7.30 -11.03
CA LEU A 29 6.03 6.36 -9.96
C LEU A 29 7.06 7.00 -9.03
N ARG A 30 8.12 7.60 -9.59
CA ARG A 30 9.19 8.22 -8.80
C ARG A 30 8.67 9.33 -7.90
N ILE A 31 7.77 10.17 -8.42
CA ILE A 31 7.13 11.22 -7.62
C ILE A 31 6.29 10.57 -6.52
N SER A 32 5.42 9.61 -6.86
CA SER A 32 4.57 8.90 -5.89
C SER A 32 5.38 8.27 -4.75
N CYS A 33 6.51 7.61 -5.07
CA CYS A 33 7.43 7.06 -4.09
C CYS A 33 8.07 8.13 -3.19
N SER A 34 8.45 9.28 -3.77
CA SER A 34 9.07 10.38 -3.02
C SER A 34 8.10 11.18 -2.14
N THR A 35 6.80 11.17 -2.50
CA THR A 35 5.75 11.89 -1.79
C THR A 35 5.02 11.03 -0.76
N ALA A 36 4.97 9.70 -0.96
CA ALA A 36 4.33 8.76 -0.05
C ALA A 36 4.70 8.93 1.45
N PRO A 37 5.97 9.18 1.84
CA PRO A 37 6.31 9.36 3.26
C PRO A 37 6.05 10.77 3.80
N ARG A 38 5.52 11.70 2.98
CA ARG A 38 5.29 13.10 3.36
C ARG A 38 3.87 13.31 3.90
N PRO A 39 3.61 14.39 4.66
CA PRO A 39 2.25 14.80 5.00
C PRO A 39 1.36 14.87 3.75
N PRO A 40 0.10 14.44 3.83
CA PRO A 40 -0.66 14.12 5.04
C PRO A 40 -0.51 12.68 5.56
N ALA A 41 0.44 11.88 5.05
CA ALA A 41 0.66 10.53 5.55
C ALA A 41 1.03 10.56 7.06
N PRO A 42 0.38 9.74 7.91
CA PRO A 42 0.77 9.58 9.30
C PRO A 42 2.19 9.00 9.42
N GLN A 43 2.95 9.42 10.43
CA GLN A 43 4.35 8.99 10.64
C GLN A 43 4.56 7.47 10.79
N ASN A 44 3.49 6.70 11.03
CA ASN A 44 3.52 5.23 11.19
C ASN A 44 2.60 4.50 10.19
N ALA A 45 2.27 5.12 9.06
CA ALA A 45 1.39 4.53 8.06
C ALA A 45 2.15 3.62 7.08
N LEU A 46 1.46 2.56 6.64
CA LEU A 46 1.77 1.87 5.39
C LEU A 46 1.01 2.59 4.28
N VAL A 47 1.74 3.15 3.31
CA VAL A 47 1.16 3.87 2.18
C VAL A 47 1.24 2.98 0.94
N ASN A 48 0.10 2.74 0.29
CA ASN A 48 0.02 1.99 -0.96
C ASN A 48 -0.21 2.95 -2.12
N ILE A 49 0.38 2.64 -3.27
CA ILE A 49 0.05 3.32 -4.53
C ILE A 49 -1.14 2.58 -5.15
N GLY A 50 -2.27 3.29 -5.25
CA GLY A 50 -3.49 2.79 -5.87
C GLY A 50 -3.63 3.23 -7.32
N LEU A 51 -4.08 2.34 -8.19
CA LEU A 51 -4.39 2.65 -9.59
C LEU A 51 -5.91 2.58 -9.82
N VAL A 52 -6.44 3.48 -10.65
CA VAL A 52 -7.86 3.45 -11.01
C VAL A 52 -8.14 2.19 -11.84
N PRO A 53 -9.06 1.30 -11.42
CA PRO A 53 -9.40 0.11 -12.17
C PRO A 53 -10.07 0.49 -13.50
N THR A 54 -9.60 -0.10 -14.59
CA THR A 54 -10.20 0.08 -15.93
C THR A 54 -10.98 -1.13 -16.40
N ARG A 55 -10.86 -2.27 -15.71
CA ARG A 55 -11.59 -3.52 -15.95
C ARG A 55 -11.71 -4.35 -14.68
N ALA A 56 -12.64 -5.29 -14.64
CA ALA A 56 -12.73 -6.26 -13.56
C ALA A 56 -11.60 -7.30 -13.70
N GLU A 57 -10.53 -7.13 -12.93
CA GLU A 57 -9.39 -8.05 -12.88
C GLU A 57 -9.43 -8.86 -11.59
N THR A 58 -9.39 -10.18 -11.67
CA THR A 58 -9.44 -11.08 -10.49
C THR A 58 -8.04 -11.47 -10.01
N GLY A 59 -7.01 -11.24 -10.82
CA GLY A 59 -5.62 -11.47 -10.45
C GLY A 59 -5.02 -10.41 -9.51
N TYR A 60 -5.69 -9.28 -9.30
CA TYR A 60 -5.18 -8.14 -8.53
C TYR A 60 -5.82 -8.01 -7.15
N GLY A 61 -5.11 -7.35 -6.24
CA GLY A 61 -5.68 -6.84 -5.00
C GLY A 61 -6.42 -5.52 -5.22
N TYR A 62 -7.50 -5.30 -4.47
CA TYR A 62 -8.28 -4.06 -4.45
C TYR A 62 -8.16 -3.36 -3.10
N LEU A 63 -8.07 -2.04 -3.14
CA LEU A 63 -8.04 -1.13 -2.01
C LEU A 63 -9.38 -0.38 -1.98
N GLU A 64 -10.24 -0.70 -1.02
CA GLU A 64 -11.43 0.10 -0.76
C GLU A 64 -11.01 1.43 -0.12
N VAL A 65 -11.32 2.54 -0.79
CA VAL A 65 -10.96 3.88 -0.31
C VAL A 65 -12.08 4.46 0.55
N GLY A 66 -11.68 5.03 1.68
CA GLY A 66 -12.53 5.76 2.61
C GLY A 66 -12.34 7.27 2.48
N GLY A 67 -12.38 7.97 3.63
CA GLY A 67 -12.24 9.42 3.68
C GLY A 67 -10.88 9.94 3.19
N ALA A 68 -10.90 11.14 2.62
CA ALA A 68 -9.69 11.87 2.25
C ALA A 68 -8.92 12.29 3.50
N LEU A 69 -7.59 12.11 3.46
CA LEU A 69 -6.63 12.57 4.46
C LEU A 69 -5.99 13.91 4.08
N GLY A 70 -6.17 14.33 2.82
CA GLY A 70 -5.61 15.55 2.24
C GLY A 70 -5.03 15.27 0.86
N SER A 71 -4.15 16.13 0.38
CA SER A 71 -3.43 15.94 -0.87
C SER A 71 -1.99 16.42 -0.78
N PHE A 72 -1.14 15.90 -1.65
CA PHE A 72 0.19 16.45 -1.92
C PHE A 72 0.21 16.94 -3.37
N GLY A 73 0.08 18.26 -3.56
CA GLY A 73 -0.26 18.82 -4.87
C GLY A 73 -1.62 18.27 -5.35
N ASP A 74 -1.67 17.79 -6.58
CA ASP A 74 -2.88 17.22 -7.20
C ASP A 74 -3.13 15.74 -6.83
N ARG A 75 -2.28 15.13 -6.01
CA ARG A 75 -2.40 13.72 -5.61
C ARG A 75 -3.18 13.59 -4.31
N PRO A 76 -4.35 12.93 -4.31
CA PRO A 76 -5.11 12.71 -3.09
C PRO A 76 -4.45 11.62 -2.21
N PHE A 77 -4.44 11.85 -0.91
CA PHE A 77 -4.18 10.81 0.08
C PHE A 77 -5.53 10.33 0.62
N LEU A 78 -5.82 9.06 0.42
CA LEU A 78 -7.07 8.44 0.84
C LEU A 78 -6.78 7.41 1.93
N ARG A 79 -7.65 7.33 2.92
CA ARG A 79 -7.60 6.23 3.89
C ARG A 79 -8.02 4.95 3.17
N VAL A 80 -7.24 3.88 3.28
CA VAL A 80 -7.69 2.54 2.88
C VAL A 80 -8.56 1.97 4.00
N SER A 81 -9.81 1.69 3.69
CA SER A 81 -10.79 1.09 4.62
C SER A 81 -10.66 -0.43 4.67
N ARG A 82 -10.38 -1.04 3.52
CA ARG A 82 -10.28 -2.49 3.36
C ARG A 82 -9.32 -2.85 2.23
N PHE A 83 -8.61 -3.96 2.41
CA PHE A 83 -7.84 -4.60 1.36
C PHE A 83 -8.48 -5.96 1.02
N VAL A 84 -8.65 -6.23 -0.27
CA VAL A 84 -9.23 -7.48 -0.78
C VAL A 84 -8.30 -8.06 -1.82
N GLU A 85 -7.67 -9.18 -1.52
CA GLU A 85 -6.76 -9.87 -2.44
C GLU A 85 -7.55 -10.80 -3.35
N LYS A 86 -7.44 -10.62 -4.67
CA LYS A 86 -7.96 -11.53 -5.69
C LYS A 86 -9.44 -11.89 -5.50
N PRO A 87 -10.35 -10.90 -5.62
CA PRO A 87 -11.79 -11.14 -5.52
C PRO A 87 -12.27 -12.04 -6.68
N ASP A 88 -13.45 -12.64 -6.50
CA ASP A 88 -14.15 -13.29 -7.60
C ASP A 88 -14.61 -12.28 -8.67
N ALA A 89 -15.05 -12.79 -9.82
CA ALA A 89 -15.40 -11.97 -10.97
C ALA A 89 -16.61 -11.05 -10.71
N GLU A 90 -17.57 -11.49 -9.91
CA GLU A 90 -18.75 -10.71 -9.58
C GLU A 90 -18.37 -9.50 -8.71
N LEU A 91 -17.57 -9.75 -7.68
CA LEU A 91 -17.11 -8.74 -6.75
C LEU A 91 -16.14 -7.76 -7.42
N ALA A 92 -15.25 -8.25 -8.29
CA ALA A 92 -14.39 -7.39 -9.12
C ALA A 92 -15.21 -6.44 -10.01
N ALA A 93 -16.27 -6.94 -10.65
CA ALA A 93 -17.17 -6.12 -11.46
C ALA A 93 -17.88 -5.05 -10.63
N GLN A 94 -18.35 -5.40 -9.44
CA GLN A 94 -18.95 -4.44 -8.50
C GLN A 94 -17.94 -3.36 -8.06
N TYR A 95 -16.68 -3.73 -7.85
CA TYR A 95 -15.63 -2.79 -7.43
C TYR A 95 -15.31 -1.75 -8.49
N VAL A 96 -15.23 -2.16 -9.76
CA VAL A 96 -15.03 -1.23 -10.88
C VAL A 96 -16.25 -0.32 -11.07
N ALA A 97 -17.47 -0.88 -10.98
CA ALA A 97 -18.69 -0.10 -11.13
C ALA A 97 -18.92 0.91 -9.99
N GLY A 98 -18.53 0.55 -8.77
CA GLY A 98 -18.77 1.35 -7.57
C GLY A 98 -17.83 2.55 -7.40
N ALA A 99 -16.74 2.65 -8.18
CA ALA A 99 -15.74 3.73 -8.14
C ALA A 99 -15.13 4.05 -6.75
N LYS A 100 -15.24 3.11 -5.80
CA LYS A 100 -14.69 3.19 -4.43
C LYS A 100 -13.48 2.29 -4.22
N HIS A 101 -12.97 1.68 -5.28
CA HIS A 101 -11.86 0.75 -5.19
C HIS A 101 -10.74 1.15 -6.14
N LEU A 102 -9.51 1.01 -5.68
CA LEU A 102 -8.29 1.11 -6.48
C LEU A 102 -7.63 -0.26 -6.60
N TRP A 103 -6.94 -0.54 -7.69
CA TRP A 103 -6.02 -1.68 -7.73
C TRP A 103 -4.81 -1.39 -6.85
N ASN A 104 -4.38 -2.37 -6.07
CA ASN A 104 -3.13 -2.33 -5.35
C ASN A 104 -1.98 -2.57 -6.34
N ALA A 105 -1.15 -1.54 -6.59
CA ALA A 105 -0.02 -1.68 -7.51
C ALA A 105 1.13 -2.56 -6.95
N ALA A 106 0.95 -3.15 -5.77
CA ALA A 106 1.98 -3.84 -4.98
C ALA A 106 3.20 -2.96 -4.62
N CYS A 107 3.13 -1.66 -4.89
CA CYS A 107 4.08 -0.66 -4.46
C CYS A 107 3.65 -0.09 -3.11
N SER A 108 4.52 -0.21 -2.10
CA SER A 108 4.23 0.28 -0.76
C SER A 108 5.42 0.97 -0.11
N CYS A 109 5.12 1.91 0.78
CA CYS A 109 6.07 2.72 1.52
C CYS A 109 5.74 2.63 3.01
N SER A 110 6.72 2.30 3.85
CA SER A 110 6.55 2.27 5.31
C SER A 110 7.80 2.77 6.04
N PRO A 111 7.66 3.25 7.30
CA PRO A 111 8.81 3.51 8.14
C PRO A 111 9.60 2.23 8.39
N SER A 112 10.93 2.33 8.37
CA SER A 112 11.85 1.24 8.68
C SER A 112 11.78 0.94 10.18
N ARG A 113 10.79 0.16 10.59
CA ARG A 113 10.91 -0.56 11.86
C ARG A 113 11.86 -1.73 11.60
N PRO A 114 12.90 -1.93 12.43
CA PRO A 114 13.65 -3.18 12.37
C PRO A 114 12.64 -4.33 12.47
N CYS A 115 12.69 -5.27 11.54
CA CYS A 115 11.90 -6.50 11.61
C CYS A 115 12.35 -7.28 12.85
N ALA A 116 11.73 -6.99 14.00
CA ALA A 116 11.89 -7.80 15.19
C ALA A 116 10.94 -8.97 15.05
N THR A 117 11.46 -10.09 14.55
CA THR A 117 10.80 -11.40 14.61
C THR A 117 10.63 -11.76 16.09
N ARG A 118 9.58 -11.27 16.74
CA ARG A 118 9.10 -11.88 17.99
C ARG A 118 8.16 -13.01 17.61
N THR A 119 8.73 -14.18 17.39
CA THR A 119 8.03 -15.44 17.62
C THR A 119 7.77 -15.55 19.11
N ALA A 120 6.62 -15.08 19.58
CA ALA A 120 6.12 -15.46 20.89
C ALA A 120 5.51 -16.86 20.76
N SER A 121 6.33 -17.90 20.89
CA SER A 121 5.85 -19.25 21.17
C SER A 121 5.63 -19.38 22.67
N THR A 122 4.43 -19.06 23.16
CA THR A 122 4.01 -19.59 24.46
C THR A 122 3.28 -20.90 24.21
N SER A 123 4.08 -21.97 24.20
CA SER A 123 3.59 -23.32 24.51
C SER A 123 3.08 -23.31 25.95
N ARG A 124 1.78 -23.59 26.16
CA ARG A 124 1.30 -24.23 27.38
C ARG A 124 0.05 -25.03 27.06
N ALA A 125 0.18 -26.35 27.13
CA ALA A 125 -0.87 -27.35 26.96
C ALA A 125 -1.91 -27.29 28.12
N PRO A 126 -3.05 -27.99 28.00
CA PRO A 126 -4.30 -27.66 28.71
C PRO A 126 -4.35 -28.26 30.11
N GLY A 127 -4.93 -27.51 31.05
CA GLY A 127 -5.45 -28.06 32.31
C GLY A 127 -6.97 -27.95 32.31
N ARG A 128 -7.66 -29.07 32.08
CA ARG A 128 -9.04 -29.25 32.53
C ARG A 128 -8.99 -29.80 33.96
N PRO A 129 -9.93 -29.41 34.85
CA PRO A 129 -10.07 -30.03 36.16
C PRO A 129 -10.48 -31.50 36.05
#